data_AF-A0A7G7MGH3-F1
#
_entry.id   AF-A0A7G7MGH3-F1
#
_cell.length_a   1.000
_cell.length_b   1.000
_cell.length_c   1.000
_cell.angle_alpha   90.00
_cell.angle_beta   90.00
_cell.angle_gamma   90.00
#
_symmetry.space_group_name_H-M   'P 1'
#
loop_
_entity.id
_entity.type
_entity.pdbx_description
1 polymer ?
#
loop_
_entity_poly.entity_id
_entity_poly.type
_entity_poly.pdbx_seq_one_letter_code
_entity_poly.pdbx_strand_id
1 'polypeptide(L)'
;MLVAVPGGTAASSRRHGPSGEDEERAFGFSHDEVGAAIAATHIGPRIGPSAGAAVVEATLDAQCWGDLATARARFASALPVPDQPARTDLIPAAIFFRVIAGDGQGDHVVVSLLADTRQARDRGGYSRVDATLRRDDGDWRLRVPVPRPILHPDTAGYALLGPTS
;
A
#
# COMPACT_ATOMS: atom_id res chain seq x y z
N MET A 1 0.24 2.69 -14.15
CA MET A 1 1.53 3.42 -14.06
C MET A 1 1.86 3.64 -12.61
N LEU A 2 3.12 3.89 -12.24
CA LEU A 2 3.46 4.28 -10.87
C LEU A 2 3.39 5.80 -10.70
N VAL A 3 2.88 6.25 -9.55
CA VAL A 3 2.71 7.66 -9.17
C VAL A 3 3.25 7.91 -7.77
N ALA A 4 3.76 9.11 -7.52
CA ALA A 4 4.16 9.53 -6.18
C ALA A 4 2.92 9.75 -5.30
N VAL A 5 2.99 9.28 -4.06
CA VAL A 5 1.96 9.49 -3.03
C VAL A 5 2.64 9.84 -1.71
N PRO A 6 1.93 10.47 -0.74
CA PRO A 6 2.50 10.68 0.59
C PRO A 6 3.02 9.37 1.18
N GLY A 7 4.28 9.39 1.61
CA GLY A 7 4.97 8.23 2.19
C GLY A 7 5.50 7.19 1.19
N GLY A 8 5.32 7.36 -0.14
CA GLY A 8 5.93 6.44 -1.11
C GLY A 8 5.42 6.53 -2.54
N THR A 9 5.19 5.36 -3.14
CA THR A 9 4.81 5.21 -4.55
C THR A 9 3.66 4.22 -4.66
N ALA A 10 2.68 4.55 -5.47
CA ALA A 10 1.49 3.73 -5.69
C ALA A 10 1.27 3.43 -7.17
N ALA A 11 0.48 2.40 -7.47
CA ALA A 11 0.04 2.14 -8.83
C ALA A 11 -1.29 2.86 -9.11
N SER A 12 -1.47 3.36 -10.33
CA SER A 12 -2.72 3.96 -10.80
C SER A 12 -3.18 3.38 -12.14
N SER A 13 -4.50 3.38 -12.35
CA SER A 13 -5.17 2.90 -13.55
C SER A 13 -6.44 3.70 -13.84
N ARG A 14 -6.61 4.12 -15.10
CA ARG A 14 -7.87 4.77 -15.54
C ARG A 14 -9.10 3.88 -15.39
N ARG A 15 -8.92 2.56 -15.37
CA ARG A 15 -10.01 1.57 -15.25
C ARG A 15 -10.28 1.16 -13.81
N HIS A 16 -9.21 1.01 -13.02
CA HIS A 16 -9.30 0.40 -11.69
C HIS A 16 -9.10 1.39 -10.53
N GLY A 17 -8.80 2.64 -10.85
CA GLY A 17 -8.67 3.74 -9.91
C GLY A 17 -7.22 4.10 -9.57
N PRO A 18 -7.04 5.08 -8.67
CA PRO A 18 -8.11 5.89 -8.08
C PRO A 18 -8.80 6.77 -9.15
N SER A 19 -10.08 7.10 -8.94
CA SER A 19 -10.80 8.05 -9.81
C SER A 19 -10.76 9.49 -9.26
N GLY A 20 -10.42 9.64 -7.98
CA GLY A 20 -10.14 10.91 -7.33
C GLY A 20 -9.06 10.77 -6.25
N GLU A 21 -8.28 11.84 -6.08
CA GLU A 21 -7.31 11.98 -5.01
C GLU A 21 -7.41 13.41 -4.44
N ASP A 22 -7.31 13.52 -3.13
CA ASP A 22 -7.09 14.77 -2.41
C ASP A 22 -5.84 14.64 -1.52
N GLU A 23 -5.51 15.68 -0.75
CA GLU A 23 -4.32 15.68 0.11
C GLU A 23 -4.36 14.58 1.18
N GLU A 24 -5.55 14.10 1.56
CA GLU A 24 -5.77 13.21 2.69
C GLU A 24 -6.05 11.77 2.26
N ARG A 25 -6.62 11.56 1.07
CA ARG A 25 -7.04 10.23 0.60
C ARG A 25 -7.04 10.07 -0.92
N ALA A 26 -6.89 8.81 -1.34
CA ALA A 26 -7.21 8.37 -2.69
C ALA A 26 -8.48 7.52 -2.65
N PHE A 27 -9.41 7.71 -3.58
CA PHE A 27 -10.72 7.05 -3.56
C PHE A 27 -11.25 6.69 -4.95
N GLY A 28 -12.33 5.91 -4.96
CA GLY A 28 -13.01 5.48 -6.16
C GLY A 28 -12.30 4.33 -6.87
N PHE A 29 -11.79 3.38 -6.09
CA PHE A 29 -11.18 2.16 -6.61
C PHE A 29 -12.25 1.16 -7.07
N SER A 30 -11.99 0.45 -8.18
CA SER A 30 -12.91 -0.57 -8.69
C SER A 30 -13.12 -1.70 -7.68
N HIS A 31 -14.32 -2.30 -7.71
CA HIS A 31 -14.64 -3.48 -6.92
C HIS A 31 -14.17 -4.75 -7.62
N ASP A 32 -12.86 -4.88 -7.76
CA ASP A 32 -12.19 -6.05 -8.30
C ASP A 32 -10.79 -6.20 -7.69
N GLU A 33 -10.12 -7.32 -8.01
CA GLU A 33 -8.80 -7.65 -7.47
C GLU A 33 -7.74 -6.58 -7.76
N VAL A 34 -7.80 -5.98 -8.96
CA VAL A 34 -6.86 -4.94 -9.38
C VAL A 34 -7.12 -3.65 -8.61
N GLY A 35 -8.39 -3.27 -8.44
CA GLY A 35 -8.79 -2.11 -7.64
C GLY A 35 -8.38 -2.25 -6.18
N ALA A 36 -8.53 -3.44 -5.60
CA ALA A 36 -8.04 -3.73 -4.25
C ALA A 36 -6.52 -3.61 -4.15
N ALA A 37 -5.78 -4.10 -5.15
CA ALA A 37 -4.32 -4.01 -5.17
C ALA A 37 -3.84 -2.56 -5.32
N ILE A 38 -4.46 -1.78 -6.21
CA ILE A 38 -4.20 -0.35 -6.36
C ILE A 38 -4.48 0.37 -5.03
N ALA A 39 -5.65 0.14 -4.41
CA ALA A 39 -6.00 0.73 -3.13
C ALA A 39 -4.97 0.43 -2.05
N ALA A 40 -4.48 -0.82 -1.97
CA ALA A 40 -3.43 -1.21 -1.03
C ALA A 40 -2.14 -0.41 -1.24
N THR A 41 -1.74 -0.15 -2.49
CA THR A 41 -0.55 0.66 -2.80
C THR A 41 -0.73 2.15 -2.53
N HIS A 42 -1.97 2.67 -2.53
CA HIS A 42 -2.26 4.04 -2.15
C HIS A 42 -2.33 4.20 -0.62
N ILE A 43 -3.06 3.33 0.08
CA ILE A 43 -3.32 3.48 1.53
C ILE A 43 -2.09 3.07 2.35
N GLY A 44 -1.37 2.02 1.95
CA GLY A 44 -0.24 1.46 2.72
C GLY A 44 0.89 2.45 3.01
N PRO A 45 1.44 3.18 2.01
CA PRO A 45 2.50 4.16 2.24
C PRO A 45 2.05 5.36 3.10
N ARG A 46 0.76 5.74 3.01
CA ARG A 46 0.19 6.90 3.74
C ARG A 46 0.10 6.68 5.25
N ILE A 47 0.16 5.44 5.74
CA ILE A 47 0.25 5.11 7.17
C ILE A 47 1.69 4.86 7.66
N GLY A 48 2.68 5.17 6.82
CA GLY A 48 4.10 5.07 7.14
C GLY A 48 4.68 6.37 7.73
N PRO A 49 5.83 6.30 8.43
CA PRO A 49 6.46 7.47 9.05
C PRO A 49 6.79 8.59 8.05
N SER A 50 7.08 8.24 6.80
CA SER A 50 7.44 9.19 5.73
C SER A 50 6.25 9.98 5.15
N ALA A 51 5.00 9.65 5.52
CA ALA A 51 3.83 10.38 5.04
C ALA A 51 3.54 11.67 5.86
N GLY A 52 4.10 11.79 7.06
CA GLY A 52 3.82 12.88 8.00
C GLY A 52 2.58 12.63 8.86
N ALA A 53 2.57 13.19 10.07
CA ALA A 53 1.56 12.87 11.09
C ALA A 53 0.12 13.20 10.67
N ALA A 54 -0.10 14.34 10.01
CA ALA A 54 -1.43 14.73 9.55
C ALA A 54 -2.03 13.73 8.55
N VAL A 55 -1.24 13.31 7.55
CA VAL A 55 -1.67 12.32 6.55
C VAL A 55 -1.93 10.96 7.19
N VAL A 56 -1.05 10.54 8.12
CA VAL A 56 -1.21 9.25 8.81
C VAL A 56 -2.51 9.22 9.61
N GLU A 57 -2.80 10.23 10.42
CA GLU A 57 -4.03 10.27 11.22
C GLU A 57 -5.28 10.31 10.31
N ALA A 58 -5.29 11.17 9.29
CA ALA A 58 -6.41 11.23 8.33
C ALA A 58 -6.64 9.88 7.61
N THR A 59 -5.56 9.21 7.20
CA THR A 59 -5.62 7.90 6.53
C THR A 59 -6.10 6.81 7.49
N LEU A 60 -5.66 6.82 8.75
CA LEU A 60 -6.11 5.86 9.76
C LEU A 60 -7.61 6.00 10.03
N ASP A 61 -8.13 7.22 10.09
CA ASP A 61 -9.56 7.47 10.35
C ASP A 61 -10.45 7.16 9.13
N ALA A 62 -10.04 7.59 7.94
CA ALA A 62 -10.87 7.50 6.75
C ALA A 62 -10.73 6.17 6.00
N GLN A 63 -9.52 5.59 5.95
CA GLN A 63 -9.19 4.52 5.02
C GLN A 63 -8.70 3.22 5.71
N CYS A 64 -8.67 3.19 7.04
CA CYS A 64 -8.24 2.01 7.79
C CYS A 64 -9.32 1.44 8.71
N TRP A 65 -9.11 0.19 9.13
CA TRP A 65 -9.93 -0.49 10.12
C TRP A 65 -9.11 -1.54 10.88
N GLY A 66 -9.65 -2.09 11.97
CA GLY A 66 -8.96 -3.07 12.81
C GLY A 66 -8.41 -2.43 14.08
N ASP A 67 -7.16 -2.76 14.44
CA ASP A 67 -6.54 -2.26 15.68
C ASP A 67 -5.83 -0.93 15.43
N LEU A 68 -6.64 0.13 15.36
CA LEU A 68 -6.19 1.50 15.12
C LEU A 68 -5.33 2.03 16.28
N ALA A 69 -5.59 1.60 17.51
CA ALA A 69 -4.82 2.02 18.69
C ALA A 69 -3.37 1.52 18.60
N THR A 70 -3.17 0.24 18.26
CA THR A 70 -1.83 -0.31 18.03
C THR A 70 -1.15 0.34 16.82
N ALA A 71 -1.89 0.64 15.75
CA ALA A 71 -1.33 1.32 14.58
C ALA A 71 -0.80 2.72 14.94
N ARG A 72 -1.58 3.52 15.68
CA ARG A 72 -1.17 4.84 16.19
C ARG A 72 0.03 4.75 17.12
N ALA A 73 0.04 3.78 18.05
CA ALA A 73 1.17 3.58 18.95
C ALA A 73 2.47 3.23 18.19
N ARG A 74 2.37 2.38 17.15
CA ARG A 74 3.51 2.07 16.27
C ARG A 74 4.02 3.29 15.52
N PHE A 75 3.12 4.13 15.01
CA PHE A 75 3.50 5.38 14.35
C PHE A 75 4.16 6.36 15.34
N ALA A 76 3.57 6.57 16.51
CA ALA A 76 4.10 7.47 17.53
C ALA A 76 5.52 7.04 18.00
N SER A 77 5.76 5.74 18.14
CA SER A 77 7.09 5.20 18.48
C SER A 77 8.12 5.29 17.35
N ALA A 78 7.70 5.57 16.11
CA ALA A 78 8.60 5.76 14.98
C ALA A 78 9.03 7.24 14.79
N LEU A 79 8.49 8.18 15.58
CA LEU A 79 8.87 9.61 15.56
C LEU A 79 9.93 9.92 16.64
N PRO A 80 10.87 10.87 16.41
CA PRO A 80 11.02 11.70 15.22
C PRO A 80 11.97 11.02 14.22
N VAL A 81 11.56 10.88 12.96
CA VAL A 81 12.52 10.64 11.88
C VAL A 81 13.05 12.03 11.50
N PRO A 82 14.25 12.45 11.96
CA PRO A 82 14.89 13.66 11.43
C PRO A 82 15.00 13.52 9.92
N ASP A 83 14.91 14.64 9.17
CA ASP A 83 15.01 14.78 7.70
C ASP A 83 15.91 13.70 7.05
N GLN A 84 15.39 12.49 6.92
CA GLN A 84 16.10 11.42 6.27
C GLN A 84 15.83 11.67 4.80
N PRO A 85 16.89 11.87 3.98
CA PRO A 85 16.70 12.01 2.55
C PRO A 85 15.86 10.84 2.06
N ALA A 86 14.92 11.13 1.16
CA ALA A 86 14.10 10.10 0.52
C ALA A 86 15.03 8.96 0.08
N ARG A 87 14.85 7.79 0.68
CA ARG A 87 15.66 6.61 0.40
C ARG A 87 15.31 6.13 -0.99
N THR A 88 16.03 6.63 -1.99
CA THR A 88 15.80 6.32 -3.41
C THR A 88 15.92 4.82 -3.68
N ASP A 89 16.64 4.08 -2.84
CA ASP A 89 16.73 2.62 -2.85
C ASP A 89 15.43 1.91 -2.45
N LEU A 90 14.47 2.62 -1.84
CA LEU A 90 13.14 2.12 -1.48
C LEU A 90 12.06 2.46 -2.52
N ILE A 91 12.36 3.31 -3.52
CA ILE A 91 11.41 3.62 -4.58
C ILE A 91 11.27 2.39 -5.49
N PRO A 92 10.06 1.84 -5.66
CA PRO A 92 9.86 0.66 -6.51
C PRO A 92 9.98 1.02 -7.99
N ALA A 93 10.78 0.26 -8.72
CA ALA A 93 10.81 0.28 -10.19
C ALA A 93 9.57 -0.40 -10.79
N ALA A 94 8.99 -1.36 -10.08
CA ALA A 94 7.76 -2.04 -10.44
C ALA A 94 7.02 -2.52 -9.18
N ILE A 95 5.70 -2.60 -9.27
CA ILE A 95 4.85 -3.26 -8.28
C ILE A 95 4.14 -4.44 -8.92
N PHE A 96 4.18 -5.58 -8.26
CA PHE A 96 3.43 -6.78 -8.63
C PHE A 96 2.43 -7.14 -7.54
N PHE A 97 1.37 -7.84 -7.91
CA PHE A 97 0.32 -8.24 -6.97
C PHE A 97 -0.21 -9.64 -7.24
N ARG A 98 -0.80 -10.23 -6.20
CA ARG A 98 -1.62 -11.45 -6.26
C ARG A 98 -2.64 -11.41 -5.13
N VAL A 99 -3.88 -11.83 -5.39
CA VAL A 99 -4.85 -12.13 -4.32
C VAL A 99 -4.57 -13.52 -3.76
N ILE A 100 -4.35 -13.62 -2.45
CA ILE A 100 -3.98 -14.87 -1.77
C ILE A 100 -5.08 -15.42 -0.84
N ALA A 101 -6.07 -14.60 -0.51
CA ALA A 101 -7.27 -15.01 0.21
C ALA A 101 -8.40 -14.00 -0.01
N GLY A 102 -9.64 -14.39 0.28
CA GLY A 102 -10.79 -13.49 0.27
C GLY A 102 -12.10 -14.21 0.52
N ASP A 103 -13.20 -13.46 0.59
CA ASP A 103 -14.55 -14.02 0.58
C ASP A 103 -15.05 -14.25 -0.86
N GLY A 104 -16.17 -14.97 -0.98
CA GLY A 104 -16.76 -15.28 -2.29
C GLY A 104 -17.46 -14.10 -2.98
N GLN A 105 -17.62 -12.96 -2.30
CA GLN A 105 -18.21 -11.75 -2.89
C GLN A 105 -17.15 -10.74 -3.34
N GLY A 106 -15.89 -10.95 -2.97
CA GLY A 106 -14.82 -9.99 -3.19
C GLY A 106 -14.97 -8.74 -2.33
N ASP A 107 -15.67 -8.81 -1.19
CA ASP A 107 -15.77 -7.67 -0.26
C ASP A 107 -14.65 -7.69 0.77
N HIS A 108 -14.00 -8.84 0.97
CA HIS A 108 -12.84 -8.99 1.82
C HIS A 108 -11.75 -9.74 1.05
N VAL A 109 -10.55 -9.17 0.96
CA VAL A 109 -9.43 -9.79 0.24
C VAL A 109 -8.13 -9.61 0.98
N VAL A 110 -7.19 -10.52 0.76
CA VAL A 110 -5.78 -10.36 1.13
C VAL A 110 -4.98 -10.27 -0.15
N VAL A 111 -4.42 -9.09 -0.39
CA VAL A 111 -3.54 -8.82 -1.53
C VAL A 111 -2.09 -8.95 -1.06
N SER A 112 -1.33 -9.82 -1.71
CA SER A 112 0.13 -9.84 -1.60
C SER A 112 0.73 -8.90 -2.64
N LEU A 113 1.53 -7.95 -2.19
CA LEU A 113 2.23 -6.97 -3.02
C LEU A 113 3.73 -7.24 -3.00
N LEU A 114 4.37 -7.18 -4.16
CA LEU A 114 5.83 -7.15 -4.30
C LEU A 114 6.27 -5.80 -4.86
N ALA A 115 7.20 -5.16 -4.17
CA ALA A 115 7.89 -3.97 -4.64
C ALA A 115 9.30 -4.36 -5.11
N ASP A 116 9.60 -4.05 -6.37
CA ASP A 116 10.94 -4.17 -6.96
C ASP A 116 11.76 -2.93 -6.60
N THR A 117 12.39 -2.95 -5.42
CA THR A 117 13.22 -1.85 -4.93
C THR A 117 14.69 -2.25 -5.02
N ARG A 118 15.57 -1.28 -5.27
CA ARG A 118 17.02 -1.54 -5.31
C ARG A 118 17.49 -2.23 -4.02
N GLN A 119 17.01 -1.79 -2.86
CA GLN A 119 17.35 -2.40 -1.58
C GLN A 119 16.98 -3.89 -1.50
N ALA A 120 15.80 -4.28 -1.98
CA ALA A 120 15.39 -5.68 -1.98
C ALA A 120 16.22 -6.50 -2.99
N ARG A 121 16.52 -5.92 -4.16
CA ARG A 121 17.36 -6.54 -5.19
C ARG A 121 18.78 -6.80 -4.70
N ASP A 122 19.38 -5.84 -3.99
CA ASP A 122 20.70 -6.00 -3.37
C ASP A 122 20.72 -7.12 -2.31
N ARG A 123 19.56 -7.50 -1.77
CA ARG A 123 19.37 -8.63 -0.85
C ARG A 123 18.92 -9.93 -1.55
N GLY A 124 18.81 -9.93 -2.87
CA GLY A 124 18.46 -11.10 -3.67
C GLY A 124 16.96 -11.36 -3.83
N GLY A 125 16.11 -10.33 -3.74
CA GLY A 125 14.66 -10.53 -3.91
C GLY A 125 13.85 -9.25 -4.10
N TYR A 126 12.59 -9.31 -3.69
CA TYR A 126 11.57 -8.27 -3.74
C TYR A 126 11.06 -7.99 -2.33
N SER A 127 10.59 -6.78 -2.07
CA SER A 127 9.96 -6.43 -0.80
C SER A 127 8.48 -6.82 -0.83
N ARG A 128 8.10 -7.84 -0.08
CA ARG A 128 6.74 -8.36 0.01
C ARG A 128 5.99 -7.80 1.20
N VAL A 129 4.74 -7.38 1.00
CA VAL A 129 3.79 -7.11 2.08
C VAL A 129 2.43 -7.71 1.73
N ASP A 130 1.78 -8.31 2.72
CA ASP A 130 0.42 -8.83 2.58
C ASP A 130 -0.55 -7.86 3.26
N ALA A 131 -1.47 -7.29 2.47
CA ALA A 131 -2.44 -6.29 2.88
C ALA A 131 -3.85 -6.90 2.88
N THR A 132 -4.52 -6.86 4.02
CA THR A 132 -5.94 -7.24 4.11
C THR A 132 -6.81 -6.02 3.84
N LEU A 133 -7.72 -6.11 2.89
CA LEU A 133 -8.67 -5.06 2.56
C LEU A 133 -10.09 -5.54 2.77
N ARG A 134 -10.98 -4.59 3.09
CA ARG A 134 -12.42 -4.79 3.03
C ARG A 134 -13.08 -3.67 2.22
N ARG A 135 -14.16 -3.98 1.52
CA ARG A 135 -15.06 -3.00 0.92
C ARG A 135 -15.93 -2.42 2.04
N ASP A 136 -16.02 -1.11 2.10
CA ASP A 136 -16.80 -0.36 3.09
C ASP A 136 -17.22 0.97 2.47
N ASP A 137 -18.50 1.31 2.56
CA ASP A 137 -19.09 2.54 1.99
C ASP A 137 -18.69 2.79 0.52
N GLY A 138 -18.69 1.73 -0.29
CA GLY A 138 -18.40 1.82 -1.72
C GLY A 138 -16.91 1.90 -2.08
N ASP A 139 -15.99 1.81 -1.13
CA ASP A 139 -14.54 1.83 -1.40
C ASP A 139 -13.74 0.83 -0.55
N TRP A 140 -12.44 0.72 -0.78
CA TRP A 140 -11.54 -0.18 -0.04
C TRP A 140 -10.96 0.48 1.22
N ARG A 141 -10.98 -0.26 2.33
CA ARG A 141 -10.27 0.09 3.56
C ARG A 141 -9.23 -0.97 3.92
N LEU A 142 -8.08 -0.51 4.37
CA LEU A 142 -6.93 -1.34 4.75
C LEU A 142 -7.02 -1.76 6.21
N ARG A 143 -6.80 -3.04 6.50
CA ARG A 143 -6.68 -3.52 7.87
C ARG A 143 -5.34 -3.09 8.47
N VAL A 144 -5.38 -2.50 9.64
CA VAL A 144 -4.19 -2.16 10.43
C VAL A 144 -4.12 -2.97 11.74
N PRO A 145 -2.91 -3.21 12.25
CA PRO A 145 -1.62 -2.81 11.67
C PRO A 145 -1.20 -3.69 10.49
N VAL A 146 -0.56 -3.07 9.50
CA VAL A 146 0.02 -3.79 8.35
C VAL A 146 1.29 -4.53 8.80
N PRO A 147 1.51 -5.79 8.37
CA PRO A 147 2.75 -6.50 8.62
C PRO A 147 3.98 -5.77 8.07
N ARG A 148 5.14 -6.02 8.69
CA ARG A 148 6.41 -5.51 8.14
C ARG A 148 6.73 -6.22 6.82
N PRO A 149 7.30 -5.50 5.83
CA PRO A 149 7.72 -6.15 4.61
C PRO A 149 8.80 -7.22 4.86
N ILE A 150 8.72 -8.31 4.10
CA ILE A 150 9.68 -9.42 4.12
C ILE A 150 10.31 -9.62 2.74
N LEU A 151 11.48 -10.24 2.68
CA LEU A 151 12.12 -10.55 1.40
C LEU A 151 11.40 -11.73 0.71
N HIS A 152 11.14 -11.59 -0.59
CA HIS A 152 10.55 -12.65 -1.43
C HIS A 152 11.45 -12.92 -2.64
N PRO A 153 11.71 -14.18 -3.03
CA PRO A 153 12.77 -14.50 -3.99
C PRO A 153 12.46 -14.10 -5.43
N ASP A 154 11.20 -14.23 -5.87
CA ASP A 154 10.81 -14.03 -7.27
C ASP A 154 9.41 -13.42 -7.41
N THR A 155 8.93 -13.27 -8.65
CA THR A 155 7.60 -12.77 -9.01
C THR A 155 6.67 -13.87 -9.54
N ALA A 156 7.02 -15.15 -9.34
CA ALA A 156 6.26 -16.25 -9.90
C ALA A 156 4.82 -16.26 -9.33
N GLY A 157 3.83 -16.24 -10.23
CA GLY A 157 2.42 -16.18 -9.86
C GLY A 157 1.92 -14.78 -9.45
N TYR A 158 2.73 -13.72 -9.62
CA TYR A 158 2.29 -12.34 -9.46
C TYR A 158 2.06 -11.69 -10.82
N ALA A 159 1.02 -10.85 -10.89
CA ALA A 159 0.75 -10.00 -12.05
C ALA A 159 1.41 -8.62 -11.85
N LEU A 160 1.86 -8.00 -12.94
CA LEU A 160 2.39 -6.65 -12.91
C LEU A 160 1.23 -5.65 -12.68
N LEU A 161 1.31 -4.87 -11.62
CA LEU A 161 0.34 -3.81 -11.29
C LEU A 161 0.73 -2.48 -11.97
N GLY A 162 2.02 -2.19 -12.03
CA GLY A 162 2.54 -1.02 -12.73
C GLY A 162 4.06 -0.95 -12.75
N PRO A 163 4.69 -0.67 -13.91
CA PRO A 163 6.09 -0.29 -13.99
C PRO A 163 6.27 1.22 -13.78
N THR A 164 7.48 1.63 -13.40
CA THR A 164 7.98 2.99 -13.64
C THR A 164 8.11 3.21 -15.14
N SER A 165 7.63 4.37 -15.63
CA SER A 165 7.77 4.79 -17.03
C SER A 165 9.21 5.17 -17.36
#